data_AF-A0A8J9YA60-F1
#
_entry.id   AF-A0A8J9YA60-F1
#
_cell.length_a   1.000
_cell.length_b   1.000
_cell.length_c   1.000
_cell.angle_alpha   90.00
_cell.angle_beta   90.00
_cell.angle_gamma   90.00
#
_symmetry.space_group_name_H-M   'P 1'
#
loop_
_entity.id
_entity.type
_entity.pdbx_description
1 polymer ?
#
loop_
_entity_poly.entity_id
_entity_poly.type
_entity_poly.pdbx_seq_one_letter_code
_entity_poly.pdbx_strand_id
1 'polypeptide(L)'
;MHDDVKGIARFPKPALRNLVRCELWTKYMFPESGESSFTLQMKLHNEHRILCQKHFNGADFTDESKKKLLRTAVPCDNVYELPAYSAEP
;
A
#
# COMPACT_ATOMS: atom_id res chain seq x y z
N MET A 1 -24.44 -9.47 2.24
CA MET A 1 -23.18 -9.47 3.00
C MET A 1 -22.37 -8.33 2.43
N HIS A 2 -22.33 -7.18 3.11
CA HIS A 2 -21.51 -6.06 2.65
C HIS A 2 -20.08 -6.39 3.05
N ASP A 3 -19.20 -6.56 2.08
CA ASP A 3 -17.76 -6.57 2.31
C ASP A 3 -17.42 -5.24 2.98
N ASP A 4 -17.26 -5.27 4.31
CA ASP A 4 -16.88 -4.16 5.17
C ASP A 4 -15.43 -3.77 4.83
N VAL A 5 -15.22 -3.14 3.67
CA VAL A 5 -13.95 -2.50 3.32
C VAL A 5 -13.80 -1.26 4.19
N LYS A 6 -13.58 -1.48 5.49
CA LYS A 6 -13.21 -0.43 6.44
C LYS A 6 -11.79 0.04 6.09
N GLY A 7 -11.59 1.35 6.02
CA GLY A 7 -10.27 1.95 5.78
C GLY A 7 -9.78 1.84 4.33
N ILE A 8 -10.08 2.85 3.52
CA ILE A 8 -9.43 3.06 2.22
C ILE A 8 -8.37 4.16 2.36
N ALA A 9 -7.16 3.87 1.92
CA ALA A 9 -6.06 4.82 1.91
C ALA A 9 -5.79 5.30 0.49
N ARG A 10 -5.96 6.61 0.27
CA ARG A 10 -5.67 7.24 -1.03
C ARG A 10 -4.17 7.34 -1.25
N PHE A 11 -3.78 7.25 -2.51
CA PHE A 11 -2.40 7.46 -2.92
C PHE A 11 -1.90 8.82 -2.41
N PRO A 12 -0.74 8.88 -1.75
CA PRO A 12 -0.22 10.11 -1.16
C PRO A 12 0.09 11.16 -2.23
N LYS A 13 -0.13 12.44 -1.90
CA LYS A 13 0.26 13.53 -2.79
C LYS A 13 1.79 13.51 -2.98
N PRO A 14 2.28 13.44 -4.23
CA PRO A 14 3.70 13.53 -4.51
C PRO A 14 4.20 14.93 -4.13
N ALA A 15 5.06 14.96 -3.13
CA ALA A 15 5.70 16.15 -2.58
C ALA A 15 7.04 15.72 -1.98
N LEU A 16 8.01 16.64 -1.85
CA LEU A 16 9.34 16.36 -1.28
C LEU A 16 9.30 15.49 -0.01
N ARG A 17 8.31 15.78 0.84
CA ARG A 17 8.07 15.13 2.12
C ARG A 17 7.52 13.70 2.05
N ASN A 18 7.04 13.27 0.88
CA ASN A 18 6.38 11.99 0.63
C ASN A 18 7.03 11.20 -0.51
N LEU A 19 8.12 11.68 -1.12
CA LEU A 19 8.71 11.07 -2.32
C LEU A 19 8.97 9.57 -2.16
N VAL A 20 9.67 9.19 -1.09
CA VAL A 20 9.98 7.79 -0.78
C VAL A 20 8.70 6.95 -0.60
N ARG A 21 7.69 7.51 0.07
CA ARG A 21 6.42 6.82 0.27
C ARG A 21 5.66 6.65 -1.06
N CYS A 22 5.59 7.70 -1.89
CA CYS A 22 4.97 7.64 -3.21
C CYS A 22 5.68 6.59 -4.08
N GLU A 23 7.01 6.56 -4.05
CA GLU A 23 7.81 5.58 -4.78
C GLU A 23 7.47 4.15 -4.38
N LEU A 24 7.47 3.84 -3.08
CA LEU A 24 7.17 2.51 -2.57
C LEU A 24 5.73 2.09 -2.87
N TRP A 25 4.77 3.01 -2.76
CA TRP A 25 3.39 2.74 -3.15
C TRP A 25 3.26 2.45 -4.65
N THR A 26 3.95 3.20 -5.51
CA THR A 26 3.90 2.95 -6.96
C THR A 26 4.51 1.61 -7.32
N LYS A 27 5.68 1.27 -6.73
CA LYS A 27 6.32 -0.04 -6.91
C LYS A 27 5.42 -1.18 -6.45
N TYR A 28 4.70 -0.99 -5.35
CA TYR A 28 3.72 -1.97 -4.87
C TYR A 28 2.53 -2.17 -5.83
N MET A 29 2.01 -1.07 -6.38
CA MET A 29 0.84 -1.14 -7.27
C MET A 29 1.19 -1.64 -8.68
N PHE A 30 2.44 -1.44 -9.12
CA PHE A 30 2.92 -1.81 -10.45
C PHE A 30 4.30 -2.49 -10.35
N PRO A 31 4.39 -3.69 -9.76
CA PRO A 31 5.67 -4.37 -9.55
C PRO A 31 6.36 -4.73 -10.87
N GLU A 32 5.59 -5.02 -11.93
CA GLU A 32 6.13 -5.42 -13.23
C GLU A 32 6.77 -4.26 -14.02
N SER A 33 6.26 -3.04 -13.88
CA SER A 33 6.83 -1.90 -14.60
C SER A 33 8.14 -1.43 -13.97
N GLY A 34 8.34 -1.64 -12.66
CA GLY A 34 9.45 -1.09 -11.90
C GLY A 34 9.50 0.44 -11.88
N GLU A 35 8.53 1.10 -12.52
CA GLU A 35 8.51 2.54 -12.72
C GLU A 35 7.88 3.23 -11.52
N SER A 36 8.56 4.28 -11.04
CA SER A 36 8.09 5.11 -9.95
C SER A 36 8.24 6.59 -10.28
N SER A 37 8.07 6.95 -11.55
CA SER A 37 8.25 8.32 -12.05
C SER A 37 7.28 9.30 -11.38
N PHE A 38 7.71 10.55 -11.22
CA PHE A 38 6.86 11.60 -10.62
C PHE A 38 5.55 11.80 -11.41
N THR A 39 5.60 11.71 -12.74
CA THR A 39 4.42 11.78 -13.61
C THR A 39 3.42 10.67 -13.29
N LEU A 40 3.90 9.43 -13.11
CA LEU A 40 3.05 8.31 -12.71
C LEU A 40 2.47 8.53 -11.32
N GLN A 41 3.27 8.93 -10.34
CA GLN A 41 2.80 9.23 -8.99
C GLN A 41 1.72 10.32 -8.98
N MET A 42 1.89 11.38 -9.78
CA MET A 42 0.91 12.46 -9.92
C MET A 42 -0.39 11.96 -10.54
N LYS A 43 -0.29 11.10 -11.57
CA LYS A 43 -1.44 10.44 -12.18
C LYS A 43 -2.20 9.58 -11.17
N LEU A 44 -1.50 8.74 -10.39
CA LEU A 44 -2.13 7.89 -9.37
C LEU A 44 -2.84 8.70 -8.27
N HIS A 45 -2.24 9.80 -7.84
CA HIS A 45 -2.86 10.73 -6.90
C HIS A 45 -4.12 11.38 -7.48
N ASN A 46 -4.04 11.89 -8.71
CA ASN A 46 -5.14 12.60 -9.37
C ASN A 46 -6.29 11.67 -9.78
N GLU A 47 -6.00 10.41 -10.10
CA GLU A 47 -6.99 9.36 -10.33
C GLU A 47 -7.63 8.85 -9.02
N HIS A 48 -7.24 9.40 -7.86
CA HIS A 48 -7.69 8.96 -6.55
C HIS A 48 -7.52 7.46 -6.34
N ARG A 49 -6.39 6.89 -6.81
CA ARG A 49 -6.09 5.48 -6.59
C ARG A 49 -6.04 5.18 -5.10
N ILE A 50 -6.61 4.05 -4.71
CA ILE A 50 -6.75 3.64 -3.32
C ILE A 50 -6.16 2.25 -3.10
N LEU A 51 -5.65 2.04 -1.89
CA LEU A 51 -5.36 0.72 -1.34
C LEU A 51 -6.26 0.51 -0.12
N CYS A 52 -6.78 -0.71 0.03
CA CYS A 52 -7.54 -1.08 1.23
C CYS A 52 -6.61 -1.33 2.42
N GLN A 53 -7.15 -1.30 3.64
CA GLN A 53 -6.39 -1.50 4.87
C GLN A 53 -5.61 -2.84 4.93
N LYS A 54 -6.02 -3.85 4.14
CA LYS A 54 -5.38 -5.18 4.12
C LYS A 54 -3.95 -5.15 3.57
N HIS A 55 -3.58 -4.11 2.83
CA HIS A 55 -2.23 -3.94 2.29
C HIS A 55 -1.27 -3.27 3.28
N PHE A 56 -1.75 -2.86 4.46
CA PHE A 56 -0.94 -2.16 5.46
C PHE A 56 -0.92 -2.96 6.77
N ASN A 57 0.14 -2.82 7.55
CA ASN A 57 0.19 -3.43 8.86
C ASN A 57 -0.79 -2.71 9.81
N GLY A 58 -1.36 -3.41 10.77
CA GLY A 58 -2.17 -2.80 11.83
C GLY A 58 -1.43 -1.69 12.58
N ALA A 59 -0.12 -1.84 12.75
CA ALA A 59 0.75 -0.84 13.38
C ALA A 59 0.97 0.42 12.53
N ASP A 60 0.67 0.37 11.22
CA ASP A 60 0.77 1.53 10.33
C ASP A 60 -0.40 2.51 10.48
N PHE A 61 -1.42 2.16 11.26
CA PHE A 61 -2.57 3.02 11.51
C PHE A 61 -2.39 3.83 12.78
N THR A 62 -2.73 5.12 12.74
CA THR A 62 -2.63 6.02 13.91
C THR A 62 -3.71 5.79 14.95
N ASP A 63 -4.79 5.11 14.56
CA ASP A 63 -6.01 4.95 15.36
C ASP A 63 -6.54 3.53 15.24
N GLU A 64 -7.16 3.01 16.29
CA GLU A 64 -7.80 1.68 16.30
C GLU A 64 -8.92 1.56 15.25
N SER A 65 -9.51 2.70 14.86
CA SER A 65 -10.49 2.78 13.78
C SER A 65 -9.90 2.58 12.38
N LYS A 66 -8.57 2.46 12.24
CA LYS A 66 -7.83 2.27 10.97
C LYS A 66 -8.21 3.26 9.86
N LYS A 67 -8.56 4.50 10.24
CA LYS A 67 -9.00 5.55 9.32
C LYS A 67 -7.84 6.35 8.73
N LYS A 68 -6.70 6.38 9.42
CA LYS A 68 -5.54 7.20 9.06
C LYS A 68 -4.27 6.35 9.14
N LEU A 69 -3.44 6.51 8.12
CA LEU A 69 -2.12 5.89 8.06
C LEU A 69 -1.07 6.84 8.59
N LEU A 70 -0.06 6.27 9.24
CA LEU A 70 1.19 6.93 9.55
C LEU A 70 1.82 7.48 8.28
N ARG A 71 2.60 8.55 8.43
CA ARG A 71 3.28 9.17 7.30
C ARG A 71 4.33 8.25 6.67
N THR A 72 4.88 7.33 7.46
CA THR A 72 5.84 6.30 7.07
C THR A 72 5.19 5.01 6.57
N ALA A 73 3.85 4.91 6.63
CA ALA A 73 3.14 3.71 6.21
C ALA A 73 3.33 3.45 4.72
N VAL A 74 3.75 2.23 4.41
CA VAL A 74 3.93 1.72 3.06
C VAL A 74 3.19 0.39 2.95
N PRO A 75 2.61 0.09 1.78
CA PRO A 75 1.98 -1.19 1.59
C PRO A 75 3.06 -2.27 1.64
N CYS A 76 2.74 -3.38 2.31
CA CYS A 76 3.55 -4.58 2.31
C CYS A 76 2.74 -5.68 1.63
N ASP A 77 3.41 -6.48 0.81
CA ASP A 77 2.82 -7.75 0.42
C ASP A 77 2.75 -8.59 1.68
N ASN A 78 1.54 -8.89 2.10
CA ASN A 78 1.29 -9.94 3.07
C ASN A 78 1.56 -11.27 2.34
N VAL A 79 2.82 -11.54 2.01
CA VAL A 79 3.29 -12.80 1.45
C VAL A 79 3.24 -13.82 2.58
N TYR A 80 2.05 -14.23 2.96
CA TYR A 80 1.85 -15.52 3.60
C TYR A 80 1.90 -16.59 2.51
N GLU A 81 3.07 -16.76 1.89
CA GLU A 81 3.37 -17.96 1.12
C GLU A 81 4.64 -18.60 1.68
N LEU A 82 4.44 -19.45 2.66
CA LEU A 82 5.10 -20.76 2.63
C LEU A 82 4.01 -21.80 2.85
N PRO A 83 3.56 -22.57 1.84
CA PRO A 83 3.08 -23.90 2.12
C PRO A 83 4.19 -24.61 2.90
N ALA A 84 3.87 -25.04 4.12
CA ALA A 84 4.78 -25.79 4.94
C ALA A 84 5.30 -26.99 4.13
N TYR A 85 6.55 -26.89 3.71
CA TYR A 85 7.50 -27.97 3.53
C TYR A 85 6.85 -29.35 3.36
N SER A 86 6.61 -29.75 2.11
CA SER A 86 6.55 -31.17 1.76
C SER A 86 7.92 -31.78 2.05
N ALA A 87 8.11 -32.30 3.26
CA ALA A 87 9.11 -33.31 3.54
C ALA A 87 8.44 -34.69 3.45
N GLU A 88 8.54 -35.29 2.27
CA GLU A 88 8.75 -36.73 2.17
C GLU A 88 10.01 -36.89 1.30
N PRO A 89 10.99 -37.66 1.78
CA PRO A 89 10.95 -39.09 1.51
C PRO A 89 11.23 -39.99 2.72
#